data_AF-A0A392RIY8-F1
#
_entry.id   AF-A0A392RIY8-F1
#
_cell.length_a   1.000
_cell.length_b   1.000
_cell.length_c   1.000
_cell.angle_alpha   90.00
_cell.angle_beta   90.00
_cell.angle_gamma   90.00
#
_symmetry.space_group_name_H-M   'P 1'
#
loop_
_entity.id
_entity.type
_entity.pdbx_description
1 polymer ?
#
loop_
_entity_poly.entity_id
_entity_poly.type
_entity_poly.pdbx_seq_one_letter_code
_entity_poly.pdbx_strand_id
1 'polypeptide(L)' 'VLNTPNKAHINLQMAWNPPTAPCLKLNVDGSSFGNPGRAGFGCLIRNDIDE' A
#
# COMPACT_ATOMS: atom_id res chain seq x y z
N VAL A 1 14.70 -23.74 33.87
CA VAL A 1 14.28 -22.44 33.28
C VAL A 1 14.98 -22.33 31.93
N LEU A 2 14.26 -22.47 30.82
CA LEU A 2 14.85 -22.40 29.48
C LEU A 2 14.90 -20.92 29.06
N ASN A 3 16.11 -20.38 28.86
CA ASN A 3 16.34 -19.07 28.26
C ASN A 3 15.92 -19.12 26.78
N THR A 4 14.78 -18.54 26.44
CA THR A 4 14.46 -18.22 25.05
C THR A 4 15.33 -17.05 24.59
N PRO A 5 16.13 -17.18 23.51
CA PRO A 5 16.86 -16.05 22.98
C PRO A 5 15.86 -14.99 22.50
N ASN A 6 16.04 -13.75 22.95
CA ASN A 6 15.33 -12.58 22.45
C ASN A 6 15.48 -12.54 20.93
N LYS A 7 14.40 -12.85 20.19
CA LYS A 7 14.37 -12.66 18.74
C LYS A 7 14.59 -11.17 18.49
N ALA A 8 15.71 -10.81 17.87
CA ALA A 8 15.92 -9.44 17.44
C ALA A 8 14.78 -9.03 16.50
N HIS A 9 14.09 -7.94 16.82
CA HIS A 9 13.08 -7.38 15.94
C HIS A 9 13.79 -6.74 14.74
N ILE A 10 13.77 -7.42 13.61
CA ILE A 10 14.25 -6.85 12.35
C ILE A 10 13.25 -5.80 11.86
N ASN A 11 13.67 -4.52 11.84
CA ASN A 11 12.90 -3.46 11.21
C ASN A 11 13.27 -3.41 9.72
N LEU A 12 12.46 -4.03 8.87
CA LEU A 12 12.59 -3.93 7.43
C LEU A 12 11.93 -2.62 6.98
N GLN A 13 12.74 -1.62 6.63
CA GLN A 13 12.24 -0.40 6.03
C GLN A 13 11.83 -0.69 4.58
N MET A 14 10.52 -0.79 4.35
CA MET A 14 9.95 -0.90 3.00
C MET A 14 9.51 0.49 2.54
N ALA A 15 10.01 0.91 1.38
CA ALA A 15 9.57 2.11 0.69
C ALA A 15 9.00 1.75 -0.67
N TRP A 16 7.96 2.48 -1.08
CA TRP A 16 7.44 2.36 -2.43
C TRP A 16 8.23 3.29 -3.36
N ASN A 17 8.80 2.72 -4.42
CA ASN A 17 9.46 3.49 -5.47
C ASN A 17 8.46 3.73 -6.61
N PRO A 18 8.23 4.98 -7.06
CA PRO A 18 7.35 5.25 -8.19
C PRO A 18 7.91 4.63 -9.49
N PRO A 19 7.02 4.23 -10.43
CA PRO A 19 7.45 3.85 -11.77
C PRO A 19 8.09 5.04 -12.50
N THR A 20 9.09 4.75 -13.35
CA THR A 20 9.66 5.73 -14.28
C THR A 20 8.66 6.01 -15.40
N ALA A 21 8.63 7.26 -15.88
CA ALA A 21 7.78 7.66 -16.99
C ALA A 21 8.35 7.19 -18.37
N PRO A 22 7.51 7.09 -19.41
CA PRO A 22 6.05 7.32 -19.39
C PRO A 22 5.31 6.18 -18.69
N CYS A 23 4.32 6.50 -17.86
CA CYS A 23 3.53 5.48 -17.16
C CYS A 23 2.06 5.84 -16.99
N LEU A 24 1.20 4.82 -17.04
CA LEU A 24 -0.20 4.93 -16.61
C LEU A 24 -0.28 4.59 -15.12
N LYS A 25 -0.65 5.58 -14.30
CA LYS A 25 -0.80 5.41 -12.85
C LYS A 25 -2.27 5.16 -12.49
N LEU A 26 -2.55 4.01 -11.88
CA LEU A 26 -3.84 3.67 -11.31
C LEU A 26 -3.73 3.66 -9.77
N ASN A 27 -4.38 4.62 -9.10
CA ASN A 27 -4.53 4.60 -7.64
C ASN A 27 -5.92 4.05 -7.31
N VAL A 28 -6.00 3.08 -6.40
CA VAL A 28 -7.27 2.48 -5.95
C VAL A 28 -7.43 2.69 -4.45
N ASP A 29 -8.66 2.84 -3.98
CA ASP A 29 -8.98 2.85 -2.56
C ASP A 29 -10.40 2.31 -2.30
N GLY A 30 -10.68 1.93 -1.07
CA GLY A 30 -11.98 1.44 -0.64
C GLY A 30 -12.29 1.85 0.80
N SER A 31 -13.59 1.97 1.09
CA SER A 31 -14.08 2.32 2.41
C SER A 31 -15.28 1.47 2.81
N SER A 32 -15.43 1.24 4.11
CA SER A 32 -16.58 0.53 4.69
C SER A 32 -17.12 1.31 5.88
N PHE A 33 -18.43 1.44 5.96
CA PHE A 33 -19.15 2.03 7.09
C PHE A 33 -19.69 0.93 8.01
N GLY A 34 -18.85 0.46 8.95
CA GLY A 34 -19.21 -0.56 9.95
C GLY A 34 -18.86 -2.01 9.54
N ASN A 35 -19.22 -2.97 10.41
CA ASN A 35 -19.09 -4.41 10.17
C ASN A 35 -20.18 -5.22 10.92
N PRO A 36 -21.28 -5.65 10.26
CA PRO A 36 -21.58 -5.49 8.83
C PRO A 36 -22.07 -4.07 8.47
N GLY A 37 -21.77 -3.61 7.26
CA GLY A 37 -22.13 -2.27 6.82
C GLY A 37 -21.95 -2.06 5.31
N ARG A 38 -22.24 -0.85 4.82
CA ARG A 38 -22.07 -0.52 3.39
C ARG A 38 -20.59 -0.33 3.08
N ALA A 39 -20.12 -0.95 1.99
CA ALA A 39 -18.77 -0.75 1.48
C ALA A 39 -18.81 -0.18 0.06
N GLY A 40 -17.77 0.57 -0.30
CA GLY A 40 -17.57 1.13 -1.63
C GLY A 40 -16.09 1.15 -1.98
N PHE A 41 -15.79 1.24 -3.27
CA PHE A 41 -14.43 1.31 -3.81
C PHE A 41 -14.39 2.30 -4.96
N GLY A 42 -13.20 2.80 -5.26
CA GLY A 42 -12.96 3.76 -6.32
C GLY A 42 -11.53 3.74 -6.81
N CYS A 43 -11.30 4.38 -7.96
CA CYS A 43 -9.96 4.54 -8.51
C CYS A 43 -9.78 5.87 -9.24
N LEU A 44 -8.51 6.29 -9.35
CA LEU A 44 -8.07 7.44 -10.10
C LEU A 44 -7.00 7.02 -11.09
N ILE A 45 -7.28 7.18 -12.38
CA ILE A 45 -6.35 6.95 -13.48
C ILE A 45 -5.68 8.28 -13.83
N ARG A 46 -4.35 8.30 -13.86
CA ARG A 46 -3.53 9.43 -14.33
C ARG A 46 -2.61 8.93 -15.43
N ASN A 47 -2.53 9.67 -16.53
CA ASN A 47 -1.58 9.41 -17.60
C ASN A 47 -0.43 10.41 -17.46
N ASP A 48 0.77 9.93 -17.16
CA ASP A 48 1.96 10.76 -17.11
C ASP A 48 2.76 10.53 -18.39
N ILE A 49 2.63 11.48 -19.31
CA ILE A 49 3.38 11.58 -20.56
C ILE A 49 4.38 12.71 -20.34
N ASP A 50 5.66 12.37 -20.21
CA ASP A 50 6.74 13.36 -20.15
C ASP A 50 6.68 14.26 -21.40
N GLU A 51 6.73 15.59 -21.23
CA GLU A 51 6.93 16.58 -22.31
C GLU A 51 8.42 16.87 -22.52
#